data_AF-A0A318HD66-F1
#
_entry.id   AF-A0A318HD66-F1
#
_cell.length_a   1.000
_cell.length_b   1.000
_cell.length_c   1.000
_cell.angle_alpha   90.00
_cell.angle_beta   90.00
_cell.angle_gamma   90.00
#
_symmetry.space_group_name_H-M   'P 1'
#
loop_
_entity.id
_entity.type
_entity.pdbx_description
1 polymer ?
#
loop_
_entity_poly.entity_id
_entity_poly.type
_entity_poly.pdbx_seq_one_letter_code
_entity_poly.pdbx_strand_id
1 'polypeptide(L)'
;MRTRSEDSWPTRLPSALVQRRDAYPMWTWIALIGLVIAVLLAVLGLPPVDLHGPLHYFGVMDPLCGGTRSVYLTMHGQLRVAVRYNPAGPALLAGAVAVLIRAGVGRSTGYWVGIHIPKRILIPMAVAALAALEVNQQLHAVPLTQPWGGS
;
A
#
# COMPACT_ATOMS: atom_id res chain seq x y z
N MET A 1 -27.20 -13.52 -30.34
CA MET A 1 -27.24 -12.05 -30.16
C MET A 1 -26.78 -11.73 -28.75
N ARG A 2 -25.54 -11.24 -28.56
CA ARG A 2 -24.95 -10.96 -27.24
C ARG A 2 -24.78 -9.45 -27.15
N THR A 3 -25.63 -8.78 -26.38
CA THR A 3 -25.59 -7.33 -26.18
C THR A 3 -24.35 -6.96 -25.38
N ARG A 4 -23.25 -6.70 -26.08
CA ARG A 4 -22.03 -6.09 -25.56
C ARG A 4 -22.28 -4.59 -25.46
N SER A 5 -22.88 -4.08 -24.38
CA SER A 5 -22.93 -2.62 -24.17
C SER A 5 -23.14 -2.11 -22.73
N GLU A 6 -23.04 -2.92 -21.67
CA GLU A 6 -23.27 -2.43 -20.29
C GLU A 6 -22.01 -2.35 -19.39
N ASP A 7 -20.82 -2.68 -19.91
CA ASP A 7 -19.58 -2.70 -19.13
C ASP A 7 -18.58 -1.58 -19.52
N SER A 8 -19.02 -0.52 -20.19
CA SER A 8 -18.16 0.62 -20.50
C SER A 8 -18.10 1.59 -19.32
N TRP A 9 -17.01 1.51 -18.54
CA TRP A 9 -16.71 2.49 -17.50
C TRP A 9 -16.84 3.93 -18.02
N PRO A 10 -17.54 4.84 -17.31
CA PRO A 10 -17.55 6.25 -17.68
C PRO A 10 -16.12 6.78 -17.58
N THR A 11 -15.48 6.98 -18.73
CA THR A 11 -14.02 7.13 -18.85
C THR A 11 -13.48 8.44 -18.30
N ARG A 12 -14.34 9.30 -17.73
CA ARG A 12 -13.93 10.65 -17.35
C ARG A 12 -13.73 10.93 -15.86
N LEU A 13 -14.40 10.20 -14.98
CA LEU A 13 -14.36 10.45 -13.54
C LEU A 13 -14.12 9.13 -12.79
N PRO A 14 -13.54 9.18 -11.58
CA PRO A 14 -13.55 8.04 -10.68
C PRO A 14 -14.99 7.56 -10.50
N SER A 15 -15.21 6.25 -10.69
CA SER A 15 -16.53 5.66 -10.57
C SER A 15 -16.47 4.39 -9.74
N ALA A 16 -17.51 4.19 -8.94
CA ALA A 16 -17.74 2.94 -8.21
C ALA A 16 -18.92 2.22 -8.86
N LEU A 17 -18.75 0.93 -9.14
CA LEU A 17 -19.80 0.08 -9.69
C LEU A 17 -19.95 -1.16 -8.81
N VAL A 18 -21.20 -1.58 -8.60
CA VAL A 18 -21.52 -2.83 -7.92
C VAL A 18 -21.75 -3.89 -8.99
N GLN A 19 -21.01 -5.00 -8.92
CA GLN A 19 -21.05 -6.08 -9.92
C GLN A 19 -21.23 -7.43 -9.24
N ARG A 20 -21.77 -8.44 -9.93
CA ARG A 20 -21.94 -9.80 -9.38
C ARG A 20 -20.66 -10.65 -9.40
N ARG A 21 -19.61 -10.20 -10.08
CA ARG A 21 -18.32 -10.89 -10.16
C ARG A 21 -17.21 -9.99 -9.68
N ASP A 22 -16.20 -10.59 -9.07
CA ASP A 22 -14.99 -9.86 -8.71
C ASP A 22 -14.16 -9.60 -9.97
N ALA A 23 -14.07 -8.33 -10.36
CA ALA A 23 -13.22 -7.90 -11.45
C ALA A 23 -11.71 -7.96 -11.10
N TYR A 24 -11.37 -8.07 -9.82
CA TYR A 24 -10.01 -7.81 -9.31
C TYR A 24 -9.55 -8.85 -8.25
N PRO A 25 -9.68 -10.17 -8.49
CA PRO A 25 -9.39 -11.20 -7.48
C PRO A 25 -7.92 -11.22 -7.05
N MET A 26 -7.00 -10.80 -7.93
CA MET A 26 -5.57 -10.73 -7.63
C MET A 26 -5.28 -9.76 -6.46
N TRP A 27 -6.02 -8.66 -6.35
CA TRP A 27 -5.81 -7.68 -5.29
C TRP A 27 -6.15 -8.24 -3.91
N THR A 28 -7.15 -9.12 -3.82
CA THR A 28 -7.47 -9.85 -2.59
C THR A 28 -6.30 -10.73 -2.15
N TRP A 29 -5.67 -11.45 -3.09
CA TRP A 29 -4.51 -12.28 -2.80
C TRP A 29 -3.28 -11.46 -2.42
N ILE A 30 -3.00 -10.35 -3.11
CA ILE A 30 -1.91 -9.43 -2.77
C ILE A 30 -2.11 -8.87 -1.36
N ALA A 31 -3.32 -8.40 -1.04
CA ALA A 31 -3.66 -7.88 0.28
C ALA A 31 -3.50 -8.95 1.38
N LEU A 32 -3.96 -10.18 1.12
CA LEU A 32 -3.83 -11.29 2.06
C LEU A 32 -2.36 -11.64 2.33
N ILE A 33 -1.57 -11.85 1.27
CA ILE A 33 -0.15 -12.18 1.40
C ILE A 33 0.60 -11.04 2.10
N GLY A 34 0.34 -9.79 1.70
CA GLY A 34 0.95 -8.62 2.32
C GLY A 34 0.62 -8.51 3.82
N LEU A 35 -0.63 -8.79 4.21
CA LEU A 35 -1.04 -8.78 5.61
C LEU A 35 -0.37 -9.92 6.39
N VAL A 36 -0.26 -11.12 5.82
CA VAL A 36 0.47 -12.24 6.42
C VAL A 36 1.93 -11.87 6.66
N ILE A 37 2.61 -11.27 5.67
CA ILE A 37 3.98 -10.79 5.82
C ILE A 37 4.07 -9.73 6.94
N ALA A 38 3.12 -8.79 6.98
CA ALA A 38 3.10 -7.76 8.03
C ALA A 38 2.91 -8.35 9.44
N VAL A 39 2.05 -9.37 9.59
CA VAL A 39 1.88 -10.10 10.85
C VAL A 39 3.16 -10.86 11.22
N LEU A 40 3.80 -11.54 10.27
CA LEU A 40 5.07 -12.23 10.51
C LEU A 40 6.15 -11.26 10.97
N LEU A 41 6.29 -10.09 10.33
CA LEU A 41 7.22 -9.05 10.76
C LEU A 41 6.89 -8.52 12.16
N ALA A 42 5.60 -8.37 12.48
CA ALA A 42 5.18 -7.89 13.79
C ALA A 42 5.49 -8.91 14.91
N VAL A 43 5.33 -10.21 14.65
CA VAL A 43 5.55 -11.27 15.65
C VAL A 43 7.01 -11.70 15.75
N LEU A 44 7.70 -11.84 14.62
CA LEU A 44 9.07 -12.34 14.55
C LEU A 44 10.12 -11.22 14.65
N GLY A 45 9.69 -9.96 14.55
CA GLY A 45 10.56 -8.81 14.46
C GLY A 45 11.09 -8.56 13.04
N LEU A 46 11.89 -7.51 12.92
CA LEU A 46 12.52 -7.13 11.66
C LEU A 46 13.81 -7.92 11.46
N PRO A 47 14.06 -8.46 10.24
CA PRO A 47 15.34 -9.11 9.97
C PRO A 47 16.49 -8.11 10.18
N PRO A 48 17.60 -8.49 10.82
CA PRO A 48 18.74 -7.60 11.09
C PRO A 48 19.58 -7.33 9.83
N VAL A 49 19.04 -7.63 8.65
CA VAL A 49 19.73 -7.51 7.37
C VAL A 49 19.53 -6.10 6.85
N ASP A 50 20.65 -5.41 6.65
CA ASP A 50 20.64 -4.16 5.92
C ASP A 50 20.36 -4.46 4.42
N LEU A 51 19.17 -4.08 3.97
CA LEU A 51 18.70 -4.22 2.59
C LEU A 51 18.73 -2.90 1.82
N HIS A 52 19.56 -1.93 2.24
CA HIS A 52 19.70 -0.69 1.52
C HIS A 52 20.37 -0.91 0.15
N GLY A 53 19.81 -0.27 -0.89
CA GLY A 53 20.42 -0.26 -2.21
C GLY A 53 21.74 0.52 -2.23
N PRO A 54 22.63 0.30 -3.21
CA PRO A 54 23.93 0.96 -3.28
C PRO A 54 23.83 2.50 -3.31
N LEU A 55 22.75 3.05 -3.87
CA LEU A 55 22.42 4.47 -3.89
C LEU A 55 22.27 5.10 -2.49
N HIS A 56 21.88 4.29 -1.50
CA HIS A 56 21.73 4.71 -0.11
C HIS A 56 23.07 5.13 0.51
N TYR A 57 24.19 4.50 0.11
CA TYR A 57 25.54 4.90 0.54
C TYR A 57 25.99 6.24 -0.05
N PHE A 58 25.32 6.69 -1.12
CA PHE A 58 25.53 8.01 -1.72
C PHE A 58 24.53 9.05 -1.22
N GLY A 59 23.74 8.73 -0.19
CA GLY A 59 22.76 9.64 0.41
C GLY A 59 21.45 9.75 -0.38
N VAL A 60 21.21 8.90 -1.38
CA VAL A 60 19.96 8.87 -2.15
C VAL A 60 19.03 7.83 -1.52
N MET A 61 17.90 8.28 -0.98
CA MET A 61 16.91 7.42 -0.34
C MET A 61 15.83 7.03 -1.34
N ASP A 62 15.42 5.77 -1.41
CA ASP A 62 14.28 5.38 -2.24
C ASP A 62 12.93 5.77 -1.58
N PRO A 63 11.84 6.01 -2.34
CA PRO A 63 10.55 6.47 -1.78
C PRO A 63 9.93 5.54 -0.73
N LEU A 64 10.26 4.24 -0.81
CA LEU A 64 9.77 3.20 0.10
C LEU A 64 10.74 2.88 1.24
N CYS A 65 11.84 3.65 1.37
CA CYS A 65 12.79 3.50 2.47
C CYS A 65 12.06 3.59 3.81
N GLY A 66 12.45 2.76 4.77
CA GLY A 66 11.77 2.65 6.07
C GLY A 66 10.37 2.02 6.03
N GLY A 67 9.88 1.56 4.87
CA GLY A 67 8.54 0.97 4.72
C GLY A 67 8.28 -0.21 5.66
N THR A 68 9.21 -1.15 5.77
CA THR A 68 9.09 -2.32 6.66
C THR A 68 9.02 -1.91 8.13
N ARG A 69 9.86 -0.96 8.57
CA ARG A 69 9.82 -0.39 9.94
C ARG A 69 8.49 0.32 10.20
N SER A 70 8.01 1.08 9.22
CA SER A 70 6.73 1.77 9.30
C SER A 70 5.55 0.80 9.46
N VAL A 71 5.51 -0.29 8.69
CA VAL A 71 4.49 -1.35 8.84
C VAL A 71 4.57 -2.01 10.21
N TYR A 72 5.78 -2.36 10.68
CA TYR A 72 5.99 -2.93 12.01
C TYR A 72 5.45 -2.01 13.11
N LEU A 73 5.79 -0.72 13.08
CA LEU A 73 5.34 0.27 14.05
C LEU A 73 3.82 0.50 13.98
N THR A 74 3.24 0.45 12.77
CA THR A 74 1.79 0.52 12.58
C THR A 74 1.09 -0.64 13.28
N MET A 75 1.61 -1.87 13.13
CA MET A 75 1.07 -3.07 13.78
C MET A 75 1.18 -3.01 15.31
N HIS A 76 2.14 -2.25 15.85
CA HIS A 76 2.31 -2.02 17.28
C HIS A 76 1.58 -0.76 17.80
N GLY A 77 0.70 -0.16 16.99
CA GLY A 77 -0.07 1.03 17.38
C GLY A 77 0.73 2.34 17.44
N GLN A 78 2.00 2.33 17.05
CA GLN A 78 2.89 3.50 17.08
C GLN A 78 2.75 4.36 15.82
N LEU A 79 1.52 4.76 15.48
CA LEU A 79 1.19 5.42 14.20
C LEU A 79 2.01 6.68 13.92
N ARG A 80 2.22 7.53 14.93
CA ARG A 80 3.01 8.78 14.77
C ARG A 80 4.45 8.47 14.35
N VAL A 81 5.05 7.43 14.93
CA VAL A 81 6.42 7.01 14.62
C VAL A 81 6.45 6.32 13.27
N ALA A 82 5.47 5.48 12.97
CA ALA A 82 5.33 4.82 11.67
C ALA A 82 5.27 5.83 10.52
N VAL A 83 4.42 6.85 10.63
CA VAL A 83 4.30 7.93 9.64
C VAL A 83 5.62 8.68 9.46
N ARG A 84 6.36 8.91 10.54
CA ARG A 84 7.66 9.56 10.49
C ARG A 84 8.70 8.74 9.71
N TYR A 85 8.64 7.41 9.82
CA TYR A 85 9.50 6.52 9.02
C TYR A 85 9.05 6.49 7.55
N ASN A 86 7.78 6.15 7.31
CA ASN A 86 7.23 6.15 5.96
C ASN A 86 5.71 6.25 6.02
N PRO A 87 5.09 7.34 5.52
CA PRO A 87 3.64 7.49 5.55
C PRO A 87 2.91 6.46 4.67
N ALA A 88 3.59 5.82 3.71
CA ALA A 88 3.00 4.75 2.91
C ALA A 88 2.70 3.50 3.74
N GLY A 89 3.44 3.22 4.82
CA GLY A 89 3.25 2.02 5.63
C GLY A 89 1.82 1.88 6.20
N PRO A 90 1.34 2.84 7.02
CA PRO A 90 -0.03 2.85 7.51
C PRO A 90 -1.07 2.85 6.39
N ALA A 91 -0.83 3.62 5.32
CA ALA A 91 -1.76 3.73 4.20
C ALA A 91 -1.92 2.40 3.45
N LEU A 92 -0.83 1.69 3.19
CA LEU A 92 -0.85 0.38 2.55
C LEU A 92 -1.53 -0.67 3.44
N LEU A 93 -1.27 -0.66 4.75
CA LEU A 93 -1.93 -1.58 5.68
C LEU A 93 -3.45 -1.33 5.74
N ALA A 94 -3.87 -0.07 5.84
CA ALA A 94 -5.28 0.30 5.79
C ALA A 94 -5.93 -0.10 4.47
N GLY A 95 -5.24 0.09 3.35
CA GLY A 95 -5.68 -0.35 2.03
C GLY A 95 -5.85 -1.86 1.94
N ALA A 96 -4.89 -2.64 2.46
CA ALA A 96 -4.99 -4.10 2.50
C ALA A 96 -6.19 -4.57 3.32
N VAL A 97 -6.42 -4.00 4.50
CA VAL A 97 -7.60 -4.28 5.33
C VAL A 97 -8.89 -3.95 4.58
N ALA A 98 -8.96 -2.79 3.92
CA ALA A 98 -10.13 -2.38 3.14
C ALA A 98 -10.43 -3.35 1.98
N VAL A 99 -9.40 -3.85 1.29
CA VAL A 99 -9.54 -4.86 0.22
C VAL A 99 -10.07 -6.18 0.79
N LEU A 100 -9.58 -6.62 1.95
CA LEU A 100 -10.07 -7.85 2.59
C LEU A 100 -11.50 -7.71 3.10
N ILE A 101 -11.88 -6.56 3.67
CA ILE A 101 -13.27 -6.24 4.03
C ILE A 101 -14.15 -6.29 2.78
N ARG A 102 -13.74 -5.62 1.69
CA ARG A 102 -14.45 -5.69 0.41
C ARG A 102 -14.61 -7.13 -0.06
N ALA A 103 -13.58 -7.97 0.06
CA ALA A 103 -13.66 -9.37 -0.33
C ALA A 103 -14.60 -10.19 0.56
N GLY A 104 -14.65 -9.91 1.86
CA GLY A 104 -15.60 -10.52 2.80
C GLY A 104 -17.05 -10.14 2.49
N VAL A 105 -17.31 -8.85 2.24
CA VAL A 105 -18.62 -8.34 1.80
C VAL A 105 -19.03 -8.96 0.46
N GLY A 106 -18.10 -9.02 -0.51
CA GLY A 106 -18.34 -9.62 -1.82
C GLY A 106 -18.70 -11.10 -1.75
N ARG A 107 -18.01 -11.87 -0.90
CA ARG A 107 -18.31 -13.29 -0.70
C ARG A 107 -19.62 -13.55 0.04
N SER A 108 -19.96 -12.71 1.02
CA SER A 108 -21.19 -12.90 1.83
C SER A 108 -22.45 -12.45 1.10
N THR A 109 -22.37 -11.37 0.32
CA THR A 109 -23.53 -10.79 -0.38
C THR A 109 -23.67 -11.26 -1.84
N GLY A 110 -22.58 -11.75 -2.45
CA GLY A 110 -22.50 -11.99 -3.89
C GLY A 110 -22.36 -10.71 -4.73
N TYR A 111 -22.22 -9.54 -4.09
CA TYR A 111 -22.08 -8.24 -4.74
C TYR A 111 -20.70 -7.63 -4.45
N TRP A 112 -19.98 -7.30 -5.52
CA TRP A 112 -18.61 -6.80 -5.49
C TRP A 112 -18.56 -5.32 -5.85
N VAL A 113 -17.96 -4.51 -4.98
CA VAL A 113 -17.76 -3.07 -5.22
C VAL A 113 -16.46 -2.87 -6.00
N GLY A 114 -16.54 -2.59 -7.30
CA GLY A 114 -15.41 -2.19 -8.13
C GLY A 114 -15.21 -0.68 -8.11
N ILE A 115 -13.96 -0.22 -8.01
CA ILE A 115 -13.58 1.18 -8.16
C ILE A 115 -12.72 1.29 -9.41
N HIS A 116 -13.12 2.16 -10.34
CA HIS A 116 -12.33 2.51 -11.50
C HIS A 116 -11.83 3.93 -11.39
N ILE A 117 -10.51 4.07 -11.40
CA ILE A 117 -9.83 5.36 -11.48
C ILE A 117 -9.20 5.43 -12.86
N PRO A 118 -9.56 6.42 -13.71
CA PRO A 118 -8.99 6.52 -15.04
C PRO A 118 -7.48 6.78 -14.92
N LYS A 119 -6.68 6.14 -15.78
CA LYS A 119 -5.20 6.20 -15.75
C LYS A 119 -4.66 7.63 -15.74
N ARG A 120 -5.32 8.55 -16.43
CA ARG A 120 -4.95 9.98 -16.46
C ARG A 120 -5.04 10.70 -15.11
N ILE A 121 -5.77 10.15 -14.15
CA ILE A 121 -5.83 10.64 -12.76
C ILE A 121 -4.91 9.79 -11.89
N LEU A 122 -4.99 8.46 -12.05
CA LEU A 122 -4.21 7.53 -11.23
C LEU A 122 -2.69 7.73 -11.38
N ILE A 123 -2.20 7.89 -12.61
CA ILE A 123 -0.77 8.05 -12.90
C ILE A 123 -0.21 9.33 -12.26
N PRO A 124 -0.74 10.54 -12.51
CA PRO A 124 -0.18 11.75 -11.89
C PRO A 124 -0.32 11.73 -10.37
N MET A 125 -1.41 11.15 -9.83
CA MET A 125 -1.57 10.97 -8.39
C MET A 125 -0.48 10.05 -7.81
N ALA A 126 -0.20 8.93 -8.47
CA ALA A 126 0.86 8.01 -8.07
C ALA A 126 2.25 8.66 -8.16
N VAL A 127 2.53 9.39 -9.24
CA VAL A 127 3.79 10.13 -9.42
C VAL A 127 3.95 11.20 -8.35
N ALA A 128 2.91 11.99 -8.07
CA ALA A 128 2.94 13.00 -7.02
C ALA A 128 3.14 12.39 -5.64
N ALA A 129 2.49 11.26 -5.34
CA ALA A 129 2.67 10.54 -4.08
C ALA A 129 4.09 9.99 -3.94
N LEU A 130 4.67 9.40 -4.99
CA LEU A 130 6.04 8.91 -4.99
C LEU A 130 7.04 10.05 -4.84
N ALA A 131 6.83 11.18 -5.52
CA ALA A 131 7.68 12.37 -5.36
C ALA A 131 7.58 12.96 -3.95
N ALA A 132 6.38 13.02 -3.35
CA ALA A 132 6.19 13.47 -1.98
C ALA A 132 6.88 12.53 -0.97
N LEU A 133 6.81 11.22 -1.21
CA LEU A 133 7.54 10.23 -0.43
C LEU A 133 9.05 10.45 -0.56
N GLU A 134 9.58 10.56 -1.77
CA GLU A 134 10.99 10.83 -2.03
C GLU A 134 11.47 12.07 -1.26
N VAL A 135 10.76 13.20 -1.40
CA VAL A 135 11.09 14.43 -0.66
C VAL A 135 11.06 14.20 0.85
N ASN A 136 10.06 13.47 1.36
CA ASN A 136 10.00 13.13 2.77
C ASN A 136 11.19 12.27 3.22
N GLN A 137 11.61 11.29 2.41
CA GLN A 137 12.76 10.42 2.71
C GLN A 137 14.06 11.22 2.72
N GLN A 138 14.25 12.13 1.76
CA GLN A 138 15.42 13.01 1.70
C GLN A 138 15.50 13.94 2.93
N LEU A 139 14.36 14.47 3.40
CA LEU A 139 14.30 15.29 4.63
C LEU A 139 14.57 14.49 5.91
N HIS A 140 14.38 13.17 5.89
CA HIS A 140 14.51 12.28 7.06
C HIS A 140 15.61 11.21 6.89
N ALA A 141 16.64 11.48 6.08
CA ALA A 141 17.71 10.53 5.76
C ALA A 141 18.49 10.03 7.00
N VAL A 142 18.65 10.86 8.03
CA VAL A 142 19.41 10.50 9.24
C VAL A 142 18.73 9.36 10.03
N PRO A 143 17.42 9.43 10.37
CA PRO A 143 16.69 8.30 10.96
C PRO A 143 16.72 6.98 10.17
N LEU A 144 16.89 7.05 8.86
CA LEU A 144 16.84 5.87 7.97
C LEU A 144 18.18 5.13 7.93
N THR A 145 19.29 5.85 8.06
CA THR A 145 20.65 5.27 8.07
C THR A 145 21.07 4.65 9.40
N GLN A 146 20.32 4.92 10.47
CA GLN A 146 20.64 4.35 11.78
C GLN A 146 20.23 2.87 11.87
N PRO A 147 21.06 2.03 12.52
CA PRO A 147 20.70 0.65 12.86
C PRO A 147 19.39 0.62 13.64
N TRP A 148 18.56 -0.39 13.38
CA TRP A 148 17.33 -0.56 14.12
C TRP A 148 17.66 -0.98 15.57
N GLY A 149 17.45 -0.07 16.52
CA GLY A 149 17.78 -0.28 17.93
C GLY A 149 16.74 -1.07 18.73
N GLY A 150 15.58 -1.38 18.15
CA GLY A 150 14.53 -2.21 18.76
C GLY A 150 14.18 -1.82 20.20
N SER A 151 13.33 -0.80 20.36
CA SER A 151 12.65 -0.50 21.63
C SER A 151 11.21 -0.11 21.39
#